data_AF-A0A9D7M4G2-F1
#
_entry.id   AF-A0A9D7M4G2-F1
#
_cell.length_a   1.000
_cell.length_b   1.000
_cell.length_c   1.000
_cell.angle_alpha   90.00
_cell.angle_beta   90.00
_cell.angle_gamma   90.00
#
_symmetry.space_group_name_H-M   'P 1'
#
loop_
_entity.id
_entity.type
_entity.pdbx_description
1 polymer ?
#
loop_
_entity_poly.entity_id
_entity_poly.type
_entity_poly.pdbx_seq_one_letter_code
_entity_poly.pdbx_strand_id
1 'polypeptide(L)'
;MNQEKLQKNDESLFPVFRFDLDNRLIYANMPALPLMKHWHCRINERIPAEVISQYPELFHASLSHRPTDVSVEFNNYIVKFSIVPFPEARYIGMYAYCMELKENFVEKNTHVPLQKATVLQHS
;
A
#
# COMPACT_ATOMS: atom_id res chain seq x y z
N MET A 1 -24.49 -26.11 -4.49
CA MET A 1 -24.97 -24.75 -4.19
C MET A 1 -23.78 -23.81 -4.35
N ASN A 2 -23.70 -23.16 -5.52
CA ASN A 2 -22.50 -22.46 -6.00
C ASN A 2 -22.23 -21.20 -5.17
N GLN A 3 -21.16 -21.22 -4.36
CA GLN A 3 -20.65 -20.05 -3.66
C GLN A 3 -19.70 -19.18 -4.51
N GLU A 4 -19.56 -19.47 -5.80
CA GLU A 4 -18.61 -18.77 -6.69
C GLU A 4 -19.13 -17.44 -7.28
N LYS A 5 -20.31 -16.97 -6.87
CA LYS A 5 -20.89 -15.72 -7.38
C LYS A 5 -20.97 -14.64 -6.29
N LEU A 6 -19.86 -13.98 -5.97
CA LEU A 6 -19.95 -12.64 -5.40
C LEU A 6 -18.82 -11.64 -5.70
N GLN A 7 -17.77 -11.95 -6.47
CA GLN A 7 -16.65 -10.99 -6.60
C GLN A 7 -16.18 -10.80 -8.03
N LYS A 8 -17.05 -10.26 -8.89
CA LYS A 8 -16.63 -9.86 -10.24
C LYS A 8 -17.27 -8.57 -10.73
N ASN A 9 -17.27 -7.51 -9.92
CA ASN A 9 -17.81 -6.23 -10.38
C ASN A 9 -17.24 -4.94 -9.76
N ASP A 10 -16.04 -4.96 -9.17
CA ASP A 10 -15.30 -3.72 -8.87
C ASP A 10 -13.85 -4.09 -8.54
N GLU A 11 -13.05 -4.39 -9.56
CA GLU A 11 -11.59 -4.47 -9.36
C GLU A 11 -11.08 -3.04 -9.18
N SER A 12 -11.23 -2.52 -7.95
CA SER A 12 -10.51 -1.32 -7.52
C SER A 12 -9.06 -1.45 -7.97
N LEU A 13 -8.55 -0.44 -8.67
CA LEU A 13 -7.14 -0.37 -9.08
C LEU A 13 -6.20 -0.21 -7.88
N PHE A 14 -6.76 0.12 -6.72
CA PHE A 14 -6.03 0.28 -5.48
C PHE A 14 -6.00 -1.02 -4.67
N PRO A 15 -4.89 -1.29 -3.96
CA PRO A 15 -4.79 -2.40 -3.03
C PRO A 15 -5.92 -2.41 -1.99
N VAL A 16 -6.52 -3.58 -1.79
CA VAL A 16 -7.51 -3.84 -0.74
C VAL A 16 -7.10 -5.09 0.02
N PHE A 17 -7.10 -4.99 1.35
CA PHE A 17 -6.87 -6.11 2.26
C PHE A 17 -8.04 -6.28 3.23
N ARG A 18 -8.23 -7.51 3.72
CA ARG A 18 -9.01 -7.77 4.92
C ARG A 18 -8.23 -8.66 5.86
N PHE A 19 -8.23 -8.32 7.14
CA PHE A 19 -7.58 -9.09 8.18
C PHE A 19 -8.63 -9.52 9.22
N ASP A 20 -8.58 -10.77 9.67
CA ASP A 20 -9.41 -11.19 10.80
C ASP A 20 -8.92 -10.59 12.13
N LEU A 21 -9.63 -10.87 13.23
CA LEU A 21 -9.28 -10.39 14.56
C LEU A 21 -7.97 -11.00 15.11
N ASP A 22 -7.45 -12.06 14.49
CA ASP A 22 -6.16 -12.70 14.81
C ASP A 22 -5.01 -12.14 13.94
N ASN A 23 -5.27 -11.05 13.20
CA ASN A 23 -4.37 -10.41 12.25
C ASN A 23 -3.91 -11.35 11.14
N ARG A 24 -4.75 -12.29 10.73
CA ARG A 24 -4.52 -13.11 9.54
C ARG A 24 -5.12 -12.43 8.33
N LEU A 25 -4.39 -12.44 7.23
CA LEU A 25 -4.89 -11.92 5.96
C LEU A 25 -5.94 -12.88 5.39
N ILE A 26 -7.21 -12.50 5.37
CA ILE A 26 -8.30 -13.34 4.86
C ILE A 26 -8.70 -13.01 3.42
N TYR A 27 -8.31 -11.84 2.92
CA TYR A 27 -8.58 -11.41 1.55
C TYR A 27 -7.58 -10.35 1.09
N ALA A 28 -7.18 -10.44 -0.17
CA ALA A 28 -6.47 -9.39 -0.88
C ALA A 28 -6.91 -9.38 -2.35
N ASN A 29 -7.03 -8.19 -2.94
CA ASN A 29 -7.28 -8.05 -4.38
C ASN A 29 -5.99 -8.14 -5.22
N MET A 30 -6.11 -8.19 -6.55
CA MET A 30 -4.97 -8.30 -7.46
C MET A 30 -3.93 -7.17 -7.28
N PRO A 31 -4.31 -5.88 -7.17
CA PRO A 31 -3.37 -4.80 -6.89
C PRO A 31 -2.61 -4.90 -5.56
N ALA A 32 -3.10 -5.65 -4.59
CA ALA A 32 -2.42 -5.86 -3.31
C ALA A 32 -1.26 -6.86 -3.37
N LEU A 33 -1.15 -7.69 -4.43
CA LEU A 33 -0.13 -8.73 -4.55
C LEU A 33 1.33 -8.24 -4.42
N PRO A 34 1.74 -7.09 -5.00
CA PRO A 34 3.09 -6.58 -4.85
C PRO A 34 3.43 -6.24 -3.40
N LEU A 35 2.48 -5.63 -2.66
CA LEU A 35 2.61 -5.33 -1.24
C LEU A 35 2.67 -6.61 -0.40
N MET A 36 1.84 -7.61 -0.70
CA MET A 36 1.90 -8.92 -0.05
C MET A 36 3.28 -9.57 -0.19
N LYS A 37 3.86 -9.51 -1.40
CA LYS A 37 5.21 -10.05 -1.66
C LYS A 37 6.27 -9.30 -0.87
N HIS A 38 6.16 -7.97 -0.77
CA HIS A 38 7.09 -7.13 -0.02
C HIS A 38 7.02 -7.38 1.49
N TRP A 39 5.81 -7.60 2.00
CA TRP A 39 5.58 -7.93 3.39
C TRP A 39 5.76 -9.41 3.72
N HIS A 40 6.10 -10.26 2.74
CA HIS A 40 6.20 -11.72 2.91
C HIS A 40 4.93 -12.33 3.55
N CYS A 41 3.76 -11.83 3.18
CA CYS A 41 2.47 -12.25 3.72
C CYS A 41 1.64 -13.01 2.69
N ARG A 42 0.82 -13.97 3.14
CA ARG A 42 -0.09 -14.76 2.30
C ARG A 42 -1.47 -14.85 2.92
N ILE A 43 -2.45 -15.21 2.10
CA ILE A 43 -3.81 -15.49 2.57
C ILE A 43 -3.77 -16.62 3.62
N ASN A 44 -4.53 -16.45 4.69
CA ASN A 44 -4.63 -17.26 5.90
C ASN A 44 -3.38 -17.27 6.82
N GLU A 45 -2.34 -16.52 6.48
CA GLU A 45 -1.17 -16.33 7.35
C GLU A 45 -1.31 -15.04 8.17
N ARG A 46 -0.65 -15.03 9.34
CA ARG A 46 -0.55 -13.81 10.15
C ARG A 46 0.35 -12.78 9.46
N ILE A 47 0.03 -11.50 9.64
CA ILE A 47 0.93 -10.42 9.24
C ILE A 47 2.26 -10.58 10.01
N PRO A 48 3.43 -10.50 9.34
CA PRO A 48 4.72 -10.57 10.02
C PRO A 48 4.90 -9.47 11.06
N ALA A 49 5.57 -9.80 12.17
CA ALA A 49 5.72 -8.90 13.32
C ALA A 49 6.45 -7.60 12.95
N GLU A 50 7.35 -7.64 11.97
CA GLU A 50 8.09 -6.50 11.47
C GLU A 50 7.15 -5.47 10.81
N VAL A 51 6.19 -5.96 10.02
CA VAL A 51 5.18 -5.12 9.35
C VAL A 51 4.26 -4.47 10.38
N ILE A 52 3.87 -5.24 11.40
CA ILE A 52 3.05 -4.76 12.51
C ILE A 52 3.77 -3.67 13.30
N SER A 53 5.06 -3.89 13.60
CA SER A 53 5.88 -2.91 14.32
C SER A 53 6.08 -1.62 13.51
N GLN A 54 6.08 -1.72 12.18
CA GLN A 54 6.19 -0.57 11.29
C GLN A 54 4.86 0.19 11.17
N TYR A 55 3.73 -0.51 11.26
CA TYR A 55 2.38 0.04 11.06
C TYR A 55 1.43 -0.37 12.20
N PRO A 56 1.62 0.17 13.42
CA PRO A 56 0.82 -0.18 14.59
C PRO A 56 -0.68 0.15 14.44
N GLU A 57 -1.04 1.02 13.50
CA GLU A 57 -2.42 1.38 13.16
C GLU A 57 -3.26 0.17 12.76
N LEU A 58 -2.64 -0.85 12.14
CA LEU A 58 -3.29 -2.12 11.80
C LEU A 58 -3.90 -2.79 13.04
N PHE A 59 -3.23 -2.69 14.20
CA PHE A 59 -3.73 -3.21 15.47
C PHE A 59 -4.72 -2.25 16.12
N HIS A 60 -4.39 -0.96 16.16
CA HIS A 60 -5.20 0.03 16.87
C HIS A 60 -6.62 0.15 16.31
N ALA A 61 -6.78 0.05 14.98
CA ALA A 61 -8.10 0.10 14.35
C ALA A 61 -9.02 -1.05 14.78
N SER A 62 -8.45 -2.24 15.05
CA SER A 62 -9.22 -3.39 15.51
C SER A 62 -9.78 -3.18 16.93
N LEU A 63 -9.08 -2.41 17.77
CA LEU A 63 -9.46 -2.13 19.16
C LEU A 63 -10.36 -0.89 19.29
N SER A 64 -10.09 0.15 18.51
CA SER A 64 -10.74 1.46 18.65
C SER A 64 -12.16 1.52 18.08
N HIS A 65 -12.54 0.55 17.25
CA HIS A 65 -13.81 0.53 16.51
C HIS A 65 -14.03 1.79 15.65
N ARG A 66 -12.95 2.49 15.30
CA ARG A 66 -12.99 3.71 14.49
C ARG A 66 -12.10 3.58 13.26
N PRO A 67 -12.50 4.17 12.12
CA PRO A 67 -11.62 4.28 10.98
C PRO A 67 -10.31 5.00 11.34
N THR A 68 -9.19 4.51 10.81
CA THR A 68 -7.87 5.10 11.02
C THR A 68 -7.10 5.08 9.70
N ASP A 69 -6.45 6.18 9.35
CA ASP A 69 -5.64 6.23 8.14
C ASP A 69 -4.18 5.86 8.43
N VAL A 70 -3.53 5.20 7.47
CA VAL A 70 -2.12 4.82 7.53
C VAL A 70 -1.44 5.08 6.20
N SER A 71 -0.18 5.51 6.25
CA SER A 71 0.67 5.68 5.06
C SER A 71 1.71 4.56 5.02
N VAL A 72 1.63 3.73 3.98
CA VAL A 72 2.53 2.60 3.76
C VAL A 72 3.57 2.97 2.72
N GLU A 73 4.83 2.77 3.06
CA GLU A 73 5.92 2.94 2.11
C GLU A 73 6.09 1.68 1.27
N PHE A 74 6.13 1.85 -0.05
CA PHE A 74 6.35 0.75 -0.99
C PHE A 74 7.24 1.22 -2.14
N ASN A 75 8.51 0.78 -2.14
CA ASN A 75 9.55 1.26 -3.05
C ASN A 75 9.65 2.80 -3.01
N ASN A 76 9.35 3.46 -4.12
CA ASN A 76 9.42 4.91 -4.29
C ASN A 76 8.06 5.58 -4.10
N TYR A 77 7.08 4.85 -3.57
CA TYR A 77 5.72 5.33 -3.39
C TYR A 77 5.34 5.37 -1.92
N ILE A 78 4.48 6.32 -1.60
CA ILE A 78 3.69 6.34 -0.37
C ILE A 78 2.26 6.01 -0.79
N VAL A 79 1.71 4.95 -0.21
CA VAL A 79 0.33 4.51 -0.45
C VAL A 79 -0.48 4.81 0.80
N LYS A 80 -1.52 5.64 0.67
CA LYS A 80 -2.41 6.00 1.78
C LYS A 80 -3.60 5.05 1.82
N PHE A 81 -3.86 4.54 3.00
CA PHE A 81 -4.92 3.57 3.27
C PHE A 81 -5.84 4.07 4.36
N SER A 82 -7.12 3.71 4.25
CA SER A 82 -8.07 3.81 5.34
C SER A 82 -8.36 2.41 5.90
N ILE A 83 -8.15 2.23 7.19
CA ILE A 83 -8.42 1.00 7.93
C ILE A 83 -9.79 1.14 8.59
N VAL A 84 -10.74 0.31 8.19
CA VAL A 84 -12.14 0.35 8.62
C VAL A 84 -12.47 -0.95 9.35
N PRO A 85 -12.81 -0.92 10.65
CA PRO A 85 -13.23 -2.11 11.38
C PRO A 85 -14.66 -2.53 11.02
N PHE A 86 -14.89 -3.84 10.89
CA PHE A 86 -16.21 -4.47 10.73
C PHE A 86 -16.43 -5.50 11.85
N PRO A 87 -16.77 -5.06 13.08
CA PRO A 87 -16.88 -5.93 14.26
C PRO A 87 -17.87 -7.08 14.07
N GLU A 88 -19.01 -6.83 13.42
CA GLU A 88 -20.06 -7.82 13.19
C GLU A 88 -19.60 -8.94 12.26
N ALA A 89 -18.71 -8.61 11.32
CA ALA A 89 -18.11 -9.56 10.39
C ALA A 89 -16.75 -10.10 10.85
N ARG A 90 -16.27 -9.66 12.03
CA ARG A 90 -15.02 -10.09 12.66
C ARG A 90 -13.78 -9.89 11.79
N TYR A 91 -13.71 -8.78 11.06
CA TYR A 91 -12.53 -8.42 10.29
C TYR A 91 -12.30 -6.90 10.28
N ILE A 92 -11.10 -6.47 9.93
CA ILE A 92 -10.77 -5.11 9.56
C ILE A 92 -10.47 -5.04 8.05
N GLY A 93 -11.04 -4.06 7.36
CA GLY A 93 -10.76 -3.79 5.95
C GLY A 93 -9.72 -2.67 5.84
N MET A 94 -8.79 -2.81 4.91
CA MET A 94 -7.78 -1.79 4.64
C MET A 94 -7.83 -1.44 3.15
N TYR A 95 -8.17 -0.20 2.84
CA TYR A 95 -8.50 0.24 1.48
C TYR A 95 -7.56 1.38 1.07
N ALA A 96 -6.76 1.18 0.02
CA ALA A 96 -5.97 2.27 -0.53
C ALA A 96 -6.87 3.26 -1.27
N TYR A 97 -6.60 4.55 -1.10
CA TYR A 97 -7.32 5.63 -1.77
C TYR A 97 -6.39 6.64 -2.47
N CYS A 98 -5.08 6.58 -2.21
CA CYS A 98 -4.11 7.47 -2.81
C CYS A 98 -2.73 6.81 -2.90
N MET A 99 -1.99 7.08 -3.98
CA MET A 99 -0.61 6.65 -4.17
C MET A 99 0.19 7.83 -4.73
N GLU A 100 1.28 8.16 -4.06
CA GLU A 100 2.13 9.33 -4.37
C GLU A 100 3.58 8.87 -4.52
N LEU A 101 4.35 9.52 -5.40
CA LEU A 101 5.80 9.33 -5.48
C LEU A 101 6.46 10.03 -4.29
N LYS A 102 7.45 9.38 -3.66
CA LYS A 102 8.31 10.04 -2.69
C LYS A 102 9.12 11.13 -3.39
N GLU A 103 8.91 12.39 -3.01
CA GLU A 103 9.51 13.58 -3.62
C GLU A 103 11.06 13.53 -3.67
N ASN A 104 11.69 12.78 -2.76
CA ASN A 104 13.15 12.64 -2.68
C ASN A 104 13.82 11.85 -3.83
N PHE A 105 13.06 11.37 -4.84
CA PHE A 105 13.60 10.61 -5.97
C PHE A 105 13.78 11.43 -7.27
N VAL A 106 13.36 12.70 -7.31
CA VAL A 106 13.39 13.51 -8.53
C VAL A 106 14.75 14.18 -8.80
N GLU A 107 15.66 14.29 -7.82
CA GLU A 107 16.89 15.10 -7.95
C GLU A 107 18.21 14.34 -8.24
N LYS A 108 18.21 13.08 -8.69
CA LYS A 108 19.48 12.36 -8.96
C LYS A 108 19.83 12.05 -10.42
N ASN A 109 19.08 12.52 -11.43
CA ASN A 109 19.39 12.16 -12.82
C ASN A 109 19.22 13.25 -13.89
N THR A 110 19.64 14.49 -13.61
CA THR A 110 19.86 15.52 -14.65
C THR A 110 21.14 16.30 -14.41
N HIS A 111 22.29 15.63 -14.51
CA HIS A 111 23.55 16.31 -14.80
C HIS A 111 23.89 16.13 -16.28
N VAL A 112 23.28 16.94 -17.14
CA VAL A 112 23.73 17.10 -18.53
C VAL A 112 24.98 17.98 -18.49
N PRO A 113 26.17 17.55 -18.97
CA PRO A 113 27.31 18.43 -19.05
C PRO A 113 27.05 19.48 -20.13
N LEU A 114 26.90 20.73 -19.73
CA LEU A 114 26.86 21.88 -20.64
C LEU A 114 28.25 22.02 -21.29
N GLN A 115 28.42 21.44 -22.49
CA GLN A 115 29.60 21.72 -23.31
C GLN A 115 29.54 23.20 -23.72
N LYS A 116 30.49 23.98 -23.22
CA LYS A 116 30.68 25.39 -23.59
C LYS A 116 31.01 25.46 -25.08
N ALA A 117 30.09 25.99 -25.88
CA ALA A 117 30.41 26.45 -27.24
C ALA A 117 31.16 27.79 -27.13
N THR A 118 32.49 27.73 -27.24
CA THR A 118 33.33 28.91 -27.48
C THR A 118 33.08 29.39 -28.90
N VAL A 119 32.35 30.49 -29.07
CA VAL A 119 32.30 31.20 -30.35
C VAL A 119 33.45 32.21 -30.36
N LEU A 120 34.49 31.89 -31.12
CA LEU A 120 35.58 32.80 -31.44
C LEU A 120 35.02 33.92 -32.32
N GLN A 121 35.00 35.15 -31.81
CA GLN A 121 34.86 36.35 -32.63
C GLN A 121 36.24 36.70 -33.20
N HIS A 122 36.38 36.65 -34.52
CA HIS A 122 37.37 37.44 -35.28
C HIS A 122 36.69 37.78 -36.62
N SER A 123 36.29 39.05 -36.79
CA SER A 123 37.04 40.14 -37.45
C SER A 123 36.70 40.21 -38.93
#